data_AF-A0A352XNI3-F1
#
_entry.id   AF-A0A352XNI3-F1
#
_cell.length_a   1.000
_cell.length_b   1.000
_cell.length_c   1.000
_cell.angle_alpha   90.00
_cell.angle_beta   90.00
_cell.angle_gamma   90.00
#
_symmetry.space_group_name_H-M   'P 1'
#
loop_
_entity.id
_entity.type
_entity.pdbx_description
1 polymer ?
#
loop_
_entity_poly.entity_id
_entity_poly.type
_entity_poly.pdbx_seq_one_letter_code
_entity_poly.pdbx_strand_id
1 'polypeptide(L)'
;MNLELPIAVLMGGPGSERQVSIASGNAVVKALRDKGCIVEPVDVSGPDFTLPAGTALCFNVIHGTFGEDGTLQKILEAQGMP
;
A
#
# COMPACT_ATOMS: atom_id res chain seq x y z
N MET A 1 9.23 -19.31 -14.20
CA MET A 1 9.71 -18.37 -13.19
C MET A 1 8.54 -18.03 -12.29
N ASN A 2 8.41 -18.65 -11.11
CA ASN A 2 7.56 -18.09 -10.07
C ASN A 2 8.34 -16.90 -9.52
N LEU A 3 8.13 -15.71 -10.10
CA LEU A 3 8.56 -14.48 -9.46
C LEU A 3 7.66 -14.35 -8.24
N GLU A 4 8.24 -14.54 -7.05
CA GLU A 4 7.59 -14.18 -5.79
C GLU A 4 7.24 -12.70 -5.89
N LEU A 5 5.98 -12.40 -6.15
CA LEU A 5 5.50 -11.09 -6.55
C LEU A 5 5.57 -10.14 -5.34
N PRO A 6 6.50 -9.15 -5.28
CA PRO A 6 6.64 -8.30 -4.10
C PRO A 6 5.48 -7.31 -4.01
N ILE A 7 4.78 -7.33 -2.89
CA ILE A 7 3.58 -6.51 -2.65
C ILE A 7 3.91 -5.39 -1.67
N ALA A 8 3.62 -4.15 -2.05
CA ALA A 8 3.62 -3.02 -1.12
C ALA A 8 2.21 -2.84 -0.53
N VAL A 9 2.05 -2.89 0.79
CA VAL A 9 0.77 -2.57 1.45
C VAL A 9 0.81 -1.10 1.89
N LEU A 10 0.01 -0.26 1.23
CA LEU A 10 -0.01 1.18 1.45
C LEU A 10 -1.04 1.51 2.53
N MET A 11 -0.58 2.01 3.68
CA MET A 11 -1.42 2.30 4.84
C MET A 11 -1.09 3.67 5.46
N GLY A 12 -1.93 4.11 6.39
CA GLY A 12 -1.85 5.42 7.02
C GLY A 12 -2.69 6.44 6.26
N GLY A 13 -2.03 7.26 5.45
CA GLY A 13 -2.60 8.43 4.79
C GLY A 13 -2.56 9.71 5.64
N PRO A 14 -2.81 10.88 5.01
CA PRO A 14 -2.87 12.19 5.67
C PRO A 14 -4.21 12.47 6.38
N GLY A 15 -5.23 11.62 6.18
CA GLY A 15 -6.59 11.84 6.66
C GLY A 15 -6.81 11.50 8.15
N SER A 16 -7.99 11.83 8.67
CA SER A 16 -8.39 11.56 10.06
C SER A 16 -8.51 10.06 10.39
N GLU A 17 -8.64 9.20 9.37
CA GLU A 17 -8.80 7.76 9.51
C GLU A 17 -7.46 7.00 9.54
N ARG A 18 -6.33 7.72 9.66
CA ARG A 18 -4.97 7.16 9.62
C ARG A 18 -4.77 5.94 10.53
N GLN A 19 -5.22 6.01 11.78
CA GLN A 19 -5.05 4.89 12.72
C GLN A 19 -5.86 3.66 12.31
N VAL A 20 -7.03 3.86 11.70
CA VAL A 20 -7.85 2.78 11.14
C VAL A 20 -7.12 2.14 9.97
N SER A 21 -6.55 2.94 9.06
CA SER A 21 -5.77 2.44 7.93
C SER A 21 -4.54 1.64 8.38
N ILE A 22 -3.80 2.10 9.39
CA ILE A 22 -2.66 1.36 9.95
C ILE A 22 -3.11 0.01 10.53
N ALA A 23 -4.22 -0.02 11.27
CA ALA A 23 -4.76 -1.27 11.81
C ALA A 23 -5.16 -2.24 10.68
N SER A 24 -5.87 -1.77 9.66
CA SER A 24 -6.23 -2.53 8.45
C SER A 24 -5.00 -3.06 7.72
N GLY A 25 -3.99 -2.21 7.50
CA GLY A 25 -2.74 -2.58 6.82
C GLY A 25 -1.95 -3.64 7.57
N ASN A 26 -1.83 -3.53 8.89
CA ASN A 26 -1.18 -4.56 9.70
C ASN A 26 -1.89 -5.91 9.59
N ALA A 27 -3.24 -5.92 9.55
CA ALA A 27 -4.01 -7.15 9.35
C ALA A 27 -3.78 -7.76 7.96
N VAL A 28 -3.75 -6.94 6.90
CA VAL A 28 -3.47 -7.38 5.52
C VAL A 28 -2.04 -7.91 5.38
N VAL A 29 -1.05 -7.18 5.91
CA VAL A 29 0.36 -7.60 5.91
C VAL A 29 0.51 -8.96 6.57
N LYS A 30 -0.11 -9.14 7.75
CA LYS A 30 -0.09 -10.43 8.44
C LYS A 30 -0.71 -11.53 7.56
N ALA A 31 -1.91 -11.32 7.03
CA ALA A 31 -2.61 -12.32 6.24
C ALA A 31 -1.84 -12.75 4.98
N LEU A 32 -1.23 -11.79 4.27
CA LEU A 32 -0.44 -12.07 3.08
C LEU A 32 0.88 -12.79 3.41
N ARG A 33 1.56 -12.38 4.49
CA ARG A 33 2.77 -13.07 4.98
C ARG A 33 2.47 -14.50 5.43
N ASP A 34 1.34 -14.73 6.10
CA ASP A 34 0.89 -16.08 6.49
C ASP A 34 0.62 -16.97 5.26
N LYS A 35 0.39 -16.39 4.08
CA LYS A 35 0.27 -17.09 2.80
C LYS A 35 1.60 -17.25 2.04
N GLY A 36 2.71 -16.78 2.60
CA GLY A 36 4.03 -16.87 1.99
C GLY A 36 4.32 -15.80 0.94
N CYS A 37 3.53 -14.72 0.87
CA CYS A 37 3.83 -13.60 -0.02
C CYS A 37 5.01 -12.77 0.52
N ILE A 38 5.79 -12.17 -0.39
CA ILE A 38 6.75 -11.12 -0.06
C ILE A 38 5.99 -9.80 0.08
N VAL A 39 5.96 -9.24 1.29
CA VAL A 39 5.14 -8.07 1.60
C VAL A 39 5.92 -7.05 2.39
N GLU A 40 5.91 -5.81 1.90
CA GLU A 40 6.47 -4.66 2.57
C GLU A 40 5.38 -3.64 2.92
N PRO A 41 5.19 -3.29 4.21
CA PRO A 41 4.33 -2.19 4.61
C PRO A 41 4.94 -0.83 4.22
N VAL A 42 4.12 0.06 3.67
CA VAL A 42 4.50 1.46 3.39
C VAL A 42 3.55 2.38 4.14
N ASP A 43 4.09 3.10 5.13
CA ASP A 43 3.35 4.16 5.84
C ASP A 43 3.37 5.44 5.00
N VAL A 44 2.25 5.72 4.36
CA VAL A 44 2.08 6.89 3.50
C VAL A 44 1.56 8.04 4.34
N SER A 45 2.18 9.21 4.23
CA SER A 45 1.73 10.44 4.90
C SER A 45 1.26 11.53 3.91
N GLY A 46 1.40 11.31 2.61
CA GLY A 46 1.13 12.29 1.56
C GLY A 46 1.64 11.81 0.20
N PRO A 47 1.66 12.69 -0.83
CA PRO A 47 2.00 12.29 -2.20
C PRO A 47 3.47 11.90 -2.41
N ASP A 48 4.38 12.35 -1.54
CA ASP A 48 5.82 12.15 -1.66
C ASP A 48 6.32 10.85 -1.00
N PHE A 49 5.58 9.75 -1.17
CA PHE A 49 5.99 8.43 -0.68
C PHE A 49 6.85 7.68 -1.71
N THR A 50 7.67 6.75 -1.23
CA THR A 50 8.49 5.89 -2.08
C THR A 50 8.03 4.44 -1.98
N LEU A 51 8.05 3.73 -3.10
CA LEU A 51 7.82 2.30 -3.13
C LEU A 51 9.15 1.54 -2.93
N PRO A 52 9.14 0.41 -2.21
CA PRO A 52 10.28 -0.48 -2.14
C PRO A 52 10.75 -0.91 -3.53
N ALA A 53 12.06 -1.06 -3.71
CA ALA A 53 12.63 -1.50 -4.97
C ALA A 53 12.09 -2.88 -5.36
N GLY A 54 11.67 -3.03 -6.62
CA GLY A 54 11.10 -4.29 -7.13
C GLY A 54 9.63 -4.54 -6.76
N THR A 55 8.94 -3.55 -6.18
CA THR A 55 7.48 -3.62 -5.99
C THR A 55 6.78 -3.95 -7.30
N ALA A 56 5.94 -4.98 -7.29
CA ALA A 56 5.20 -5.45 -8.44
C ALA A 56 3.69 -5.19 -8.34
N LEU A 57 3.18 -4.97 -7.12
CA LEU A 57 1.77 -4.69 -6.85
C LEU A 57 1.64 -3.80 -5.61
N CYS A 58 0.72 -2.83 -5.66
CA CYS A 58 0.35 -2.02 -4.51
C CYS A 58 -1.03 -2.42 -4.00
N PHE A 59 -1.13 -2.77 -2.71
CA PHE A 59 -2.39 -3.02 -2.03
C PHE A 59 -2.76 -1.79 -1.20
N ASN A 60 -3.72 -1.00 -1.66
CA ASN A 60 -4.20 0.20 -0.99
C ASN A 60 -5.16 -0.14 0.17
N VAL A 61 -4.82 0.29 1.39
CA VAL A 61 -5.70 0.23 2.58
C VAL A 61 -5.85 1.60 3.25
N ILE A 62 -5.56 2.69 2.55
CA ILE A 62 -5.74 4.06 3.04
C ILE A 62 -7.22 4.43 2.95
N HIS A 63 -7.79 4.84 4.09
CA HIS A 63 -9.19 5.26 4.20
C HIS A 63 -9.34 6.77 4.02
N GLY A 64 -10.48 7.17 3.46
CA GLY A 64 -10.86 8.57 3.29
C GLY A 64 -10.10 9.28 2.17
N THR A 65 -10.03 10.61 2.28
CA THR A 65 -9.34 11.48 1.31
C THR A 65 -7.89 11.01 1.10
N PHE A 66 -7.38 11.18 -0.12
CA PHE A 66 -6.14 10.64 -0.66
C PHE A 66 -6.19 9.16 -1.08
N GLY A 67 -6.67 8.27 -0.20
CA GLY A 67 -6.71 6.83 -0.45
C GLY A 67 -7.89 6.35 -1.30
N GLU A 68 -9.08 6.94 -1.09
CA GLU A 68 -10.34 6.48 -1.69
C GLU A 68 -10.93 7.47 -2.71
N ASP A 69 -10.29 8.63 -2.90
CA ASP A 69 -10.76 9.73 -3.78
C ASP A 69 -10.11 9.76 -5.18
N GLY A 70 -9.24 8.80 -5.49
CA GLY A 70 -8.52 8.71 -6.76
C GLY A 70 -7.15 9.38 -6.78
N THR A 71 -6.75 10.09 -5.73
CA THR A 71 -5.45 10.80 -5.69
C THR A 71 -4.29 9.82 -5.69
N LEU A 72 -4.30 8.85 -4.78
CA LEU A 72 -3.26 7.82 -4.71
C LEU A 72 -3.20 6.98 -5.99
N GLN A 73 -4.36 6.65 -6.55
CA GLN A 73 -4.49 5.85 -7.77
C GLN A 73 -3.77 6.53 -8.95
N LYS A 74 -3.95 7.84 -9.12
CA LYS A 74 -3.24 8.61 -10.16
C LYS A 74 -1.72 8.60 -9.96
N ILE A 75 -1.25 8.63 -8.70
CA ILE A 75 0.19 8.57 -8.40
C ILE A 75 0.74 7.18 -8.78
N LEU A 76 0.04 6.11 -8.39
CA LEU A 76 0.42 4.74 -8.71
C LEU A 76 0.40 4.47 -10.23
N GLU A 77 -0.62 4.95 -10.94
CA GLU A 77 -0.70 4.90 -12.40
C GLU A 77 0.50 5.60 -13.06
N ALA A 78 0.87 6.80 -12.57
CA ALA A 78 2.03 7.52 -13.08
C ALA A 78 3.37 6.81 -12.79
N GLN A 79 3.42 5.98 -11.74
CA GLN A 79 4.55 5.12 -11.40
C GLN A 79 4.52 3.76 -12.13
N GLY A 80 3.49 3.50 -12.96
CA GLY A 80 3.33 2.24 -13.69
C GLY A 80 2.95 1.06 -12.81
N MET A 81 2.39 1.33 -11.62
CA MET A 81 1.95 0.30 -10.68
C MET A 81 0.50 -0.11 -10.97
N PRO A 82 0.20 -1.42 -10.95
CA PRO A 82 -1.18 -1.91 -10.94
C PRO A 82 -1.86 -1.72 -9.58
#